data_AF-A0A6A6DXG1-F1
#
_entry.id   AF-A0A6A6DXG1-F1
#
_cell.length_a   1.000
_cell.length_b   1.000
_cell.length_c   1.000
_cell.angle_alpha   90.00
_cell.angle_beta   90.00
_cell.angle_gamma   90.00
#
_symmetry.space_group_name_H-M   'P 1'
#
loop_
_entity.id
_entity.type
_entity.pdbx_description
1 polymer ?
#
loop_
_entity_poly.entity_id
_entity_poly.type
_entity_poly.pdbx_seq_one_letter_code
_entity_poly.pdbx_strand_id
1 'polypeptide(L)'
;ACLRFACSQLMVEHLDPLVNPGVSLSPYLHQQNAFNATMDIKNDHQSLSTCTTCTFTEDFSSYWTTVMYFRARNRTYKRVPQMANICLDGQDGGMTVYYLEPYGGRSEVTAFRPDFRMLTGTPSLRTSQKGRQPCTIGFRRLKRVGSSKAVRQGRGGDTKGFPPEPCHARVGYRRISTSQRG
;
A
#
# COMPACT_ATOMS: atom_id res chain seq x y z
N ALA A 1 6.52 -15.81 -13.96
CA ALA A 1 5.47 -14.82 -14.25
C ALA A 1 5.27 -13.84 -13.08
N CYS A 2 4.60 -12.71 -13.35
CA CYS A 2 4.28 -11.66 -12.38
C CYS A 2 2.82 -11.23 -12.61
N LEU A 3 1.96 -11.41 -11.61
CA LEU A 3 0.61 -10.85 -11.64
C LEU A 3 0.64 -9.44 -11.06
N ARG A 4 0.09 -8.47 -11.79
CA ARG A 4 0.09 -7.05 -11.41
C ARG A 4 -1.27 -6.45 -11.69
N PHE A 5 -1.89 -5.86 -10.67
CA PHE A 5 -3.21 -5.25 -10.79
C PHE A 5 -3.41 -4.10 -9.80
N ALA A 6 -4.48 -3.33 -9.99
CA ALA A 6 -4.78 -2.18 -9.17
C ALA A 6 -5.98 -2.43 -8.26
N CYS A 7 -5.96 -1.74 -7.12
CA CYS A 7 -7.06 -1.64 -6.19
C CYS A 7 -7.33 -0.17 -5.89
N SER A 8 -8.57 0.28 -6.04
CA SER A 8 -8.99 1.67 -5.77
C SER A 8 -9.21 1.93 -4.28
N GLN A 9 -9.19 3.20 -3.89
CA GLN A 9 -9.53 3.64 -2.53
C GLN A 9 -11.05 3.69 -2.35
N LEU A 10 -11.59 3.01 -1.33
CA LEU A 10 -12.98 3.21 -0.89
C LEU A 10 -13.08 4.21 0.25
N MET A 11 -12.31 4.01 1.32
CA MET A 11 -12.37 4.81 2.54
C MET A 11 -10.98 5.05 3.12
N VAL A 12 -10.87 6.04 3.99
CA VAL A 12 -9.66 6.38 4.75
C VAL A 12 -10.09 6.55 6.21
N GLU A 13 -9.65 5.63 7.08
CA GLU A 13 -10.11 5.57 8.46
C GLU A 13 -8.97 5.43 9.46
N HIS A 14 -9.19 5.97 10.67
CA HIS A 14 -8.30 5.88 11.82
C HIS A 14 -8.48 4.54 12.55
N LEU A 15 -8.39 3.43 11.84
CA LEU A 15 -8.57 2.09 12.39
C LEU A 15 -7.37 1.23 12.00
N ASP A 16 -6.77 0.54 12.97
CA ASP A 16 -5.64 -0.39 12.74
C ASP A 16 -5.82 -1.63 13.62
N PRO A 17 -6.71 -2.55 13.26
CA PRO A 17 -7.03 -3.72 14.05
C PRO A 17 -5.89 -4.75 14.12
N LEU A 18 -4.85 -4.60 13.29
CA LEU A 18 -3.68 -5.48 13.31
C LEU A 18 -2.65 -5.02 14.35
N VAL A 19 -2.41 -3.70 14.46
CA VAL A 19 -1.43 -3.13 15.39
C VAL A 19 -2.09 -2.60 16.68
N ASN A 20 -3.31 -2.07 16.59
CA ASN A 20 -4.08 -1.44 17.68
C ASN A 20 -5.54 -1.95 17.71
N PRO A 21 -5.77 -3.25 18.00
CA PRO A 21 -7.11 -3.82 18.03
C PRO A 21 -8.03 -3.13 19.05
N GLY A 22 -9.26 -2.84 18.65
CA GLY A 22 -10.30 -2.22 19.45
C GLY A 22 -10.22 -0.69 19.59
N VAL A 23 -9.23 -0.04 18.96
CA VAL A 23 -9.03 1.41 19.07
C VAL A 23 -9.71 2.13 17.91
N SER A 24 -10.72 2.95 18.21
CA SER A 24 -11.50 3.73 17.22
C SER A 24 -10.82 5.00 16.69
N LEU A 25 -9.62 5.31 17.20
CA LEU A 25 -8.76 6.42 16.76
C LEU A 25 -7.29 5.98 16.75
N SER A 26 -6.97 5.03 15.88
CA SER A 26 -5.60 4.56 15.70
C SER A 26 -4.66 5.71 15.26
N PRO A 27 -3.38 5.68 15.68
CA PRO A 27 -2.35 6.62 15.19
C PRO A 27 -2.12 6.56 13.68
N TYR A 28 -2.55 5.48 13.03
CA TYR A 28 -2.37 5.21 11.61
C TYR A 28 -3.70 5.23 10.86
N LEU A 29 -3.65 5.78 9.65
CA LEU A 29 -4.75 5.82 8.69
C LEU A 29 -4.58 4.71 7.67
N HIS A 30 -5.65 3.94 7.48
CA HIS A 30 -5.70 2.79 6.59
C HIS A 30 -6.82 2.95 5.55
N GLN A 31 -6.66 2.26 4.43
CA GLN A 31 -7.63 2.19 3.34
C GLN A 31 -8.05 0.74 3.18
N GLN A 32 -9.31 0.40 3.45
CA GLN A 32 -9.79 -0.98 3.43
C GLN A 32 -11.30 -1.06 3.21
N ASN A 33 -11.84 -2.23 2.83
CA ASN A 33 -13.26 -2.53 2.80
C ASN A 33 -13.65 -3.49 3.94
N ALA A 34 -14.91 -3.47 4.39
CA ALA A 34 -15.44 -4.33 5.46
C ALA A 34 -14.55 -4.33 6.73
N PHE A 35 -14.36 -3.14 7.29
CA PHE A 35 -13.39 -2.89 8.35
C PHE A 35 -14.07 -2.52 9.67
N ASN A 36 -13.58 -3.06 10.78
CA ASN A 36 -14.00 -2.70 12.13
C ASN A 36 -12.78 -2.61 13.05
N ALA A 37 -12.86 -1.86 14.14
CA ALA A 37 -11.78 -1.64 15.09
C ALA A 37 -11.19 -2.94 15.66
N THR A 38 -12.00 -3.98 15.83
CA THR A 38 -11.57 -5.26 16.43
C THR A 38 -11.11 -6.29 15.43
N MET A 39 -11.69 -6.32 14.21
CA MET A 39 -11.56 -7.41 13.22
C MET A 39 -11.42 -8.78 13.90
N ASP A 40 -12.51 -9.31 14.49
CA ASP A 40 -12.49 -10.62 15.17
C ASP A 40 -11.91 -11.70 14.25
N ILE A 41 -10.98 -12.52 14.77
CA ILE A 41 -10.36 -13.61 14.02
C ILE A 41 -11.37 -14.72 13.68
N LYS A 42 -12.52 -14.79 14.35
CA LYS A 42 -13.59 -15.75 14.03
C LYS A 42 -14.39 -15.39 12.79
N ASN A 43 -14.27 -14.15 12.30
CA ASN A 43 -15.02 -13.67 11.16
C ASN A 43 -14.15 -13.73 9.90
N ASP A 44 -14.68 -14.36 8.86
CA ASP A 44 -14.12 -14.26 7.52
C ASP A 44 -14.54 -12.92 6.91
N HIS A 45 -13.78 -11.86 7.19
CA HIS A 45 -14.09 -10.49 6.79
C HIS A 45 -14.21 -10.32 5.27
N GLN A 46 -13.52 -11.17 4.51
CA GLN A 46 -13.62 -11.25 3.06
C GLN A 46 -15.02 -11.68 2.63
N SER A 47 -15.56 -12.72 3.28
CA SER A 47 -16.92 -13.22 3.00
C SER A 47 -18.02 -12.23 3.36
N LEU A 48 -17.75 -11.34 4.32
CA LEU A 48 -18.67 -10.28 4.75
C LEU A 48 -18.63 -9.06 3.81
N SER A 49 -17.65 -8.99 2.93
CA SER A 49 -17.49 -7.88 1.99
C SER A 49 -18.47 -8.01 0.83
N THR A 50 -19.18 -6.93 0.51
CA THR A 50 -20.16 -6.89 -0.58
C THR A 50 -19.58 -6.37 -1.89
N CYS A 51 -18.33 -5.90 -1.90
CA CYS A 51 -17.66 -5.39 -3.09
C CYS A 51 -16.14 -5.59 -3.02
N THR A 52 -15.47 -5.68 -4.18
CA THR A 52 -14.01 -5.64 -4.26
C THR A 52 -13.55 -4.26 -4.70
N THR A 53 -12.39 -3.83 -4.20
CA THR A 53 -11.69 -2.63 -4.68
C THR A 53 -10.75 -2.92 -5.84
N CYS A 54 -10.41 -4.19 -6.03
CA CYS A 54 -9.38 -4.64 -6.96
C CYS A 54 -9.98 -5.00 -8.31
N THR A 55 -9.18 -4.88 -9.37
CA THR A 55 -9.64 -5.24 -10.73
C THR A 55 -9.82 -6.75 -10.92
N PHE A 56 -9.26 -7.58 -10.04
CA PHE A 56 -9.49 -9.03 -10.00
C PHE A 56 -10.48 -9.36 -8.90
N THR A 57 -11.58 -10.01 -9.26
CA THR A 57 -12.67 -10.40 -8.36
C THR A 57 -12.35 -11.68 -7.58
N GLU A 58 -11.42 -12.48 -8.08
CA GLU A 58 -10.97 -13.74 -7.49
C GLU A 58 -9.94 -13.53 -6.37
N ASP A 59 -9.47 -12.29 -6.17
CA ASP A 59 -8.53 -11.96 -5.10
C ASP A 59 -9.29 -11.60 -3.81
N PHE A 60 -9.26 -12.52 -2.86
CA PHE A 60 -9.84 -12.35 -1.53
C PHE A 60 -8.82 -11.77 -0.52
N SER A 61 -7.74 -11.17 -0.99
CA SER A 61 -6.80 -10.49 -0.10
C SER A 61 -7.35 -9.17 0.38
N SER A 62 -7.21 -8.92 1.68
CA SER A 62 -7.37 -7.57 2.20
C SER A 62 -6.02 -6.85 2.19
N TYR A 63 -5.97 -5.70 1.53
CA TYR A 63 -4.79 -4.83 1.49
C TYR A 63 -5.07 -3.50 2.16
N TRP A 64 -4.05 -2.99 2.84
CA TRP A 64 -4.08 -1.65 3.39
C TRP A 64 -2.76 -0.92 3.10
N THR A 65 -2.87 0.39 2.95
CA THR A 65 -1.71 1.27 2.79
C THR A 65 -1.87 2.50 3.67
N THR A 66 -0.76 3.03 4.15
CA THR A 66 -0.74 4.24 4.96
C THR A 66 -1.03 5.46 4.10
N VAL A 67 -1.88 6.36 4.59
CA VAL A 67 -2.13 7.65 3.95
C VAL A 67 -1.05 8.67 4.33
N MET A 68 -0.60 9.43 3.33
CA MET A 68 0.50 10.37 3.47
C MET A 68 0.01 11.81 3.58
N TYR A 69 0.55 12.55 4.54
CA TYR A 69 0.26 13.97 4.73
C TYR A 69 1.53 14.80 4.63
N PHE A 70 1.44 15.92 3.91
CA PHE A 70 2.47 16.93 3.85
C PHE A 70 2.18 18.02 4.88
N ARG A 71 3.15 18.29 5.75
CA ARG A 71 3.11 19.43 6.68
C ARG A 71 3.69 20.66 6.00
N ALA A 72 2.85 21.63 5.69
CA ALA A 72 3.26 22.89 5.09
C ALA A 72 3.98 23.80 6.10
N ARG A 73 4.72 24.80 5.61
CA ARG A 73 5.48 25.76 6.44
C ARG A 73 4.58 26.52 7.45
N ASN A 74 3.32 26.71 7.09
CA ASN A 74 2.29 27.30 7.94
C ASN A 74 1.69 26.32 8.97
N ARG A 75 2.35 25.18 9.23
CA ARG A 75 1.94 24.12 10.17
C ARG A 75 0.62 23.40 9.84
N THR A 76 0.02 23.66 8.67
CA THR A 76 -1.16 22.90 8.21
C THR A 76 -0.73 21.57 7.58
N TYR A 77 -1.61 20.57 7.66
CA TYR A 77 -1.41 19.28 7.00
C TYR A 77 -2.31 19.16 5.78
N LYS A 78 -1.75 18.72 4.65
CA LYS A 78 -2.49 18.45 3.42
C LYS A 78 -2.26 17.00 3.01
N ARG A 79 -3.34 16.28 2.75
CA ARG A 79 -3.27 14.90 2.24
C ARG A 79 -2.58 14.90 0.88
N VAL A 80 -1.60 14.02 0.70
CA VAL A 80 -0.95 13.79 -0.59
C VAL A 80 -1.86 12.89 -1.42
N PRO A 81 -2.33 13.33 -2.60
CA PRO A 81 -3.18 12.50 -3.45
C PRO A 81 -2.42 11.25 -3.91
N GLN A 82 -3.03 10.08 -3.73
CA GLN A 82 -2.61 8.85 -4.37
C GLN A 82 -3.07 8.85 -5.81
N MET A 83 -2.34 8.13 -6.67
CA MET A 83 -2.65 8.05 -8.09
C MET A 83 -2.53 6.62 -8.56
N ALA A 84 -3.32 6.29 -9.58
CA ALA A 84 -3.15 5.08 -10.35
C ALA A 84 -1.70 4.92 -10.83
N ASN A 85 -1.24 3.68 -10.84
CA ASN A 85 0.05 3.33 -11.40
C ASN A 85 -0.05 3.29 -12.93
N ILE A 86 1.07 3.49 -13.61
CA ILE A 86 1.14 3.61 -15.07
C ILE A 86 0.55 2.34 -15.72
N CYS A 87 -0.32 2.52 -16.72
CA CYS A 87 -1.05 1.45 -17.42
C CYS A 87 -2.09 0.71 -16.56
N LEU A 88 -2.46 1.26 -15.40
CA LEU A 88 -3.60 0.82 -14.57
C LEU A 88 -4.54 2.01 -14.35
N ASP A 89 -4.75 2.79 -15.41
CA ASP A 89 -5.52 4.03 -15.41
C ASP A 89 -7.02 3.78 -15.10
N GLY A 90 -7.72 4.81 -14.63
CA GLY A 90 -9.14 4.73 -14.24
C GLY A 90 -9.40 4.37 -12.78
N GLN A 91 -8.33 4.12 -12.00
CA GLN A 91 -8.41 3.85 -10.57
C GLN A 91 -8.28 5.15 -9.77
N ASP A 92 -9.09 5.30 -8.72
CA ASP A 92 -9.03 6.45 -7.82
C ASP A 92 -8.27 6.09 -6.54
N GLY A 93 -7.06 6.64 -6.40
CA GLY A 93 -6.18 6.36 -5.28
C GLY A 93 -5.79 4.88 -5.14
N GLY A 94 -5.65 4.42 -3.90
CA GLY A 94 -5.42 3.02 -3.56
C GLY A 94 -3.99 2.56 -3.79
N MET A 95 -3.83 1.35 -4.34
CA MET A 95 -2.52 0.71 -4.49
C MET A 95 -2.42 -0.23 -5.70
N THR A 96 -1.19 -0.60 -6.04
CA THR A 96 -0.90 -1.66 -7.03
C THR A 96 -0.30 -2.85 -6.33
N VAL A 97 -0.91 -4.00 -6.54
CA VAL A 97 -0.48 -5.28 -5.98
C VAL A 97 0.38 -6.01 -7.00
N TYR A 98 1.42 -6.68 -6.51
CA TYR A 98 2.32 -7.51 -7.29
C TYR A 98 2.45 -8.87 -6.62
N TYR A 99 2.02 -9.93 -7.31
CA TYR A 99 2.44 -11.29 -6.98
C TYR A 99 3.61 -11.67 -7.87
N LEU A 100 4.76 -11.90 -7.23
CA LEU A 100 6.00 -12.23 -7.90
C LEU A 100 6.30 -13.71 -7.65
N GLU A 101 6.59 -14.46 -8.70
CA GLU A 101 7.22 -15.76 -8.52
C GLU A 101 8.60 -15.59 -7.88
N PRO A 102 9.01 -16.51 -6.99
CA PRO A 102 10.32 -16.45 -6.40
C PRO A 102 11.42 -16.65 -7.44
N TYR A 103 12.57 -16.03 -7.16
CA TYR A 103 13.76 -16.14 -7.98
C TYR A 103 14.17 -17.60 -8.13
N GLY A 104 14.19 -18.11 -9.37
CA GLY A 104 14.55 -19.50 -9.68
C GLY A 104 13.41 -20.38 -10.20
N GLY A 105 12.17 -19.86 -10.27
CA GLY A 105 11.07 -20.50 -11.01
C GLY A 105 10.53 -21.82 -10.42
N ARG A 106 11.03 -22.25 -9.26
CA ARG A 106 10.54 -23.41 -8.52
C ARG A 106 10.25 -23.02 -7.08
N SER A 107 8.98 -23.03 -6.73
CA SER A 107 8.50 -22.95 -5.35
C SER A 107 7.16 -23.63 -5.23
N GLU A 108 6.98 -24.43 -4.19
CA GLU A 108 5.64 -24.79 -3.73
C GLU A 108 5.02 -23.55 -3.08
N VAL A 109 4.04 -22.96 -3.75
CA VAL A 109 3.25 -21.84 -3.22
C VAL A 109 1.94 -22.42 -2.71
N THR A 110 1.71 -22.32 -1.41
CA THR A 110 0.42 -22.67 -0.79
C THR A 110 -0.36 -21.42 -0.51
N ALA A 111 -1.67 -21.44 -0.78
CA ALA A 111 -2.58 -20.39 -0.34
C ALA A 111 -2.46 -20.17 1.18
N PHE A 112 -2.61 -18.92 1.61
CA PHE A 112 -2.64 -18.62 3.03
C PHE A 112 -3.84 -19.34 3.66
N ARG A 113 -3.61 -19.94 4.84
CA ARG A 113 -4.72 -20.51 5.62
C ARG A 113 -5.72 -19.40 5.96
N PRO A 114 -7.01 -19.72 6.11
CA PRO A 114 -7.97 -18.79 6.72
C PRO A 114 -7.38 -18.18 8.00
N ASP A 115 -7.65 -16.90 8.23
CA ASP A 115 -7.24 -16.14 9.41
C ASP A 115 -5.74 -15.86 9.53
N PHE A 116 -4.96 -16.16 8.50
CA PHE A 116 -3.55 -15.83 8.48
C PHE A 116 -3.33 -14.31 8.47
N ARG A 117 -2.74 -13.80 9.56
CA ARG A 117 -2.32 -12.40 9.67
C ARG A 117 -0.81 -12.32 9.73
N MET A 118 -0.23 -11.60 8.78
CA MET A 118 1.20 -11.29 8.79
C MET A 118 1.39 -9.80 9.04
N LEU A 119 2.34 -9.47 9.92
CA LEU A 119 2.95 -8.14 9.99
C LEU A 119 4.41 -8.29 9.63
N THR A 120 4.87 -7.55 8.62
CA THR A 120 6.27 -7.54 8.18
C THR A 120 6.91 -6.18 8.43
N GLY A 121 8.16 -6.20 8.89
CA GLY A 121 8.92 -5.01 9.25
C GLY A 121 8.62 -4.48 10.67
N THR A 122 9.23 -3.35 11.00
CA THR A 122 9.08 -2.67 12.29
C THR A 122 8.53 -1.27 12.04
N PRO A 123 7.27 -0.96 12.45
CA PRO A 123 6.62 0.31 12.12
C PRO A 123 7.36 1.56 12.62
N SER A 124 8.10 1.43 13.72
CA SER A 124 8.87 2.51 14.34
C SER A 124 10.28 2.70 13.75
N LEU A 125 10.74 1.82 12.86
CA LEU A 125 12.11 1.87 12.33
C LEU A 125 12.24 3.01 11.29
N ARG A 126 12.99 4.06 11.64
CA ARG A 126 13.22 5.25 10.80
C ARG A 126 14.58 5.26 10.10
N THR A 127 15.53 4.44 10.54
CA THR A 127 16.89 4.39 10.01
C THR A 127 17.27 2.95 9.63
N SER A 128 18.03 2.80 8.55
CA SER A 128 18.57 1.48 8.18
C SER A 128 19.66 1.08 9.16
N GLN A 129 19.55 -0.12 9.75
CA GLN A 129 20.66 -0.72 10.50
C GLN A 129 21.30 -1.84 9.68
N LYS A 130 22.61 -2.05 9.88
CA LYS A 130 23.37 -3.09 9.19
C LYS A 130 22.71 -4.46 9.46
N GLY A 131 22.30 -5.17 8.41
CA GLY A 131 21.61 -6.48 8.53
C GLY A 131 20.09 -6.43 8.71
N ARG A 132 19.49 -5.26 8.98
CA ARG A 132 18.03 -5.05 8.96
C ARG A 132 17.73 -3.98 7.91
N GLN A 133 17.64 -4.40 6.65
CA GLN A 133 17.00 -3.55 5.67
C GLN A 133 15.53 -3.47 6.04
N PRO A 134 15.00 -2.27 6.33
CA PRO A 134 13.58 -2.17 6.57
C PRO A 134 12.85 -2.59 5.28
N CYS A 135 11.89 -3.52 5.39
CA CYS A 135 10.87 -3.75 4.38
C CYS A 135 9.95 -2.52 4.32
N THR A 136 10.53 -1.35 4.00
CA THR A 136 9.90 -0.03 4.09
C THR A 136 9.29 0.39 2.78
N ILE A 137 8.45 1.42 2.90
CA ILE A 137 8.00 2.24 1.79
C ILE A 137 9.22 2.84 1.06
N GLY A 138 9.36 2.51 -0.22
CA GLY A 138 10.30 3.17 -1.13
C GLY A 138 9.63 4.34 -1.82
N PHE A 139 10.35 5.45 -2.02
CA PHE A 139 9.86 6.64 -2.69
C PHE A 139 10.53 6.81 -4.04
N ARG A 140 9.75 7.15 -5.05
CA ARG A 140 10.24 7.41 -6.40
C ARG A 140 9.78 8.78 -6.89
N ARG A 141 10.73 9.51 -7.47
CA ARG A 141 10.42 10.76 -8.19
C ARG A 141 9.73 10.44 -9.50
N LEU A 142 8.58 11.04 -9.73
CA LEU A 142 7.89 10.95 -11.00
C LEU A 142 8.15 12.21 -11.83
N LYS A 143 8.34 12.02 -13.14
CA LYS A 143 8.55 13.10 -14.12
C LYS A 143 7.40 13.14 -15.10
N ARG A 144 7.04 14.34 -15.54
CA ARG A 144 6.07 14.55 -16.63
C ARG A 144 6.76 14.21 -17.96
N VAL A 145 6.04 13.54 -18.86
CA VAL A 145 6.57 13.21 -20.20
C VAL A 145 6.07 14.25 -21.20
N GLY A 146 6.97 15.14 -21.63
CA GLY A 146 6.63 16.23 -22.54
C GLY A 146 5.53 17.15 -21.97
N SER A 147 4.66 17.67 -22.84
CA SER A 147 3.50 18.51 -22.47
C SER A 147 2.28 17.72 -21.97
N SER A 148 2.30 16.39 -22.09
CA SER A 148 1.16 15.53 -21.75
C SER A 148 0.91 15.44 -20.22
N LYS A 149 -0.32 15.12 -19.80
CA LYS A 149 -0.65 14.83 -18.38
C LYS A 149 -0.02 13.50 -17.89
N ALA A 150 0.63 12.74 -18.78
CA ALA A 150 1.22 11.45 -18.45
C ALA A 150 2.46 11.62 -17.55
N VAL A 151 2.46 10.87 -16.45
CA VAL A 151 3.52 10.87 -15.44
C VAL A 151 4.26 9.54 -15.54
N ARG A 152 5.57 9.58 -15.79
CA ARG A 152 6.44 8.39 -15.81
C ARG A 152 7.36 8.34 -14.60
N GLN A 153 7.81 7.14 -14.29
CA GLN A 153 8.93 6.95 -13.37
C GLN A 153 10.15 7.70 -13.91
N GLY A 154 10.73 8.58 -13.08
CA GLY A 154 12.00 9.23 -13.42
C GLY A 154 13.15 8.23 -13.47
N ARG A 155 14.26 8.59 -14.15
CA ARG A 155 15.51 7.83 -14.07
C ARG A 155 16.02 7.80 -12.61
N GLY A 156 16.35 6.61 -12.09
CA GLY A 156 16.83 6.40 -10.72
C GLY A 156 16.11 5.24 -10.00
N GLY A 157 16.75 4.66 -8.98
CA GLY A 157 16.16 3.66 -8.11
C GLY A 157 15.19 4.25 -7.09
N ASP A 158 14.49 3.37 -6.35
CA ASP A 158 13.67 3.81 -5.21
C ASP A 158 14.58 4.35 -4.10
N THR A 159 14.14 5.43 -3.46
CA THR A 159 14.82 6.08 -2.34
C THR A 159 14.17 5.63 -1.03
N LYS A 160 14.97 5.47 0.03
CA LYS A 160 14.47 5.02 1.35
C LYS A 160 13.67 6.08 2.11
N GLY A 161 13.78 7.34 1.71
CA GLY A 161 13.05 8.47 2.27
C GLY A 161 12.54 9.37 1.15
N PHE A 162 11.89 10.47 1.51
CA PHE A 162 11.46 11.44 0.51
C PHE A 162 12.64 11.94 -0.33
N PRO A 163 12.47 12.08 -1.65
CA PRO A 163 13.50 12.63 -2.49
C PRO A 163 13.93 14.03 -2.01
N PRO A 164 15.24 14.31 -1.89
CA PRO A 164 15.73 15.57 -1.33
C PRO A 164 15.46 16.77 -2.23
N GLU A 165 15.27 16.54 -3.53
CA GLU A 165 14.96 17.58 -4.51
C GLU A 165 13.47 17.60 -4.86
N PRO A 166 12.89 18.79 -5.11
CA PRO A 166 11.51 18.92 -5.57
C PRO A 166 11.22 18.05 -6.79
N CYS A 167 10.07 17.38 -6.78
CA CYS A 167 9.60 16.63 -7.94
C CYS A 167 8.92 17.58 -8.92
N HIS A 168 9.39 17.65 -10.16
CA HIS A 168 8.77 18.47 -11.22
C HIS A 168 7.31 18.07 -11.53
N ALA A 169 6.94 16.82 -11.25
CA ALA A 169 5.56 16.37 -11.30
C ALA A 169 5.06 16.00 -9.91
N ARG A 170 5.43 14.81 -9.39
CA ARG A 170 4.86 14.23 -8.16
C ARG A 170 5.82 13.23 -7.50
N VAL A 171 5.52 12.85 -6.26
CA VAL A 171 6.17 11.74 -5.54
C VAL A 171 5.28 10.51 -5.62
N GLY A 172 5.81 9.39 -6.09
CA GLY A 172 5.19 8.07 -5.93
C GLY A 172 5.85 7.31 -4.79
N TYR A 173 5.13 6.39 -4.16
CA TYR A 173 5.69 5.49 -3.17
C TYR A 173 5.20 4.06 -3.39
N ARG A 174 6.06 3.09 -3.08
CA ARG A 174 5.79 1.65 -3.19
C ARG A 174 5.95 1.04 -1.80
N ARG A 175 4.96 0.25 -1.38
CA ARG A 175 5.03 -0.56 -0.17
C ARG A 175 4.78 -2.02 -0.55
N ILE A 176 5.45 -2.93 0.13
CA ILE A 176 5.06 -4.34 0.17
C ILE A 176 3.94 -4.41 1.22
N SER A 177 2.69 -4.57 0.81
CA SER A 177 1.56 -4.74 1.72
C SER A 177 1.46 -6.20 2.17
N THR A 178 0.94 -6.38 3.37
CA THR A 178 0.55 -7.67 3.95
C THR A 178 -0.76 -8.12 3.34
N SER A 179 -0.86 -9.38 2.89
CA SER A 179 -2.12 -10.03 2.48
C SER A 179 -2.68 -10.85 3.65
N GLN A 180 -4.01 -10.90 3.78
CA GLN A 180 -4.72 -11.71 4.77
C GLN A 180 -5.41 -12.97 4.20
N ARG A 181 -5.38 -13.20 2.88
CA ARG A 181 -5.81 -14.46 2.25
C ARG A 181 -5.60 -14.36 0.73
N GLY A 182 -4.84 -15.28 0.13
CA GLY A 182 -4.75 -15.43 -1.33
C GLY A 182 -5.65 -16.54 -1.79
#